data_AF-A0ABD5RTP1-F1
#
_entry.id   AF-A0ABD5RTP1-F1
#
_cell.length_a   1.000
_cell.length_b   1.000
_cell.length_c   1.000
_cell.angle_alpha   90.00
_cell.angle_beta   90.00
_cell.angle_gamma   90.00
#
_symmetry.space_group_name_H-M   'P 1'
#
loop_
_entity.id
_entity.type
_entity.pdbx_description
1 polymer ?
#
loop_
_entity_poly.entity_id
_entity_poly.type
_entity_poly.pdbx_seq_one_letter_code
_entity_poly.pdbx_strand_id
1 'polypeptide(L)'
;MTVFSGGDAIEAFLEQFDSWLSESVTVYLLGGSAMTIQGLKDQTEDIDLALGIVSEFEHVCEALQSQGFTIVDEPTAAFEGVGTTIELRDAARGFQIDLFEQQIVGKVWITDSMHDRAAEFWAGTHATAYILSDEDMFLLKAVSGGDLASGRRRDIEDMRIYAQRGLDYDVILSEIENQRPFNTGSTEARQIRDRSHPLFTIEMAVTSLSGLPRTFTTRIAAFATEFEVEYTVLGAVDDGSSDTEAIRERVLANVRALSDDQGDVVDEAIDRLIAKDVLKRDGESIHLDER
;
A
#
# COMPACT_ATOMS: atom_id res chain seq x y z
N MET A 1 -0.77 -10.43 -24.51
CA MET A 1 -0.20 -10.62 -23.17
C MET A 1 -0.38 -12.08 -22.83
N THR A 2 0.66 -12.72 -22.31
CA THR A 2 0.57 -14.11 -21.88
C THR A 2 -0.17 -14.17 -20.56
N VAL A 3 -0.95 -15.22 -20.37
CA VAL A 3 -1.82 -15.40 -19.20
C VAL A 3 -1.32 -16.63 -18.45
N PHE A 4 -1.13 -16.50 -17.15
CA PHE A 4 -0.81 -17.61 -16.27
C PHE A 4 -2.10 -18.24 -15.77
N SER A 5 -2.38 -19.47 -16.16
CA SER A 5 -3.57 -20.21 -15.72
C SER A 5 -3.17 -21.29 -14.69
N GLY A 6 -3.66 -21.16 -13.46
CA GLY A 6 -3.39 -22.10 -12.37
C GLY A 6 -1.99 -22.01 -11.76
N GLY A 7 -1.79 -22.72 -10.64
CA GLY A 7 -0.54 -22.75 -9.86
C GLY A 7 0.66 -23.29 -10.64
N ASP A 8 0.47 -24.35 -11.43
CA ASP A 8 1.54 -24.99 -12.22
C ASP A 8 2.30 -24.02 -13.14
N ALA A 9 1.58 -23.04 -13.73
CA ALA A 9 2.21 -22.04 -14.60
C ALA A 9 3.10 -21.07 -13.82
N ILE A 10 2.73 -20.76 -12.57
CA ILE A 10 3.52 -19.90 -11.68
C ILE A 10 4.70 -20.69 -11.10
N GLU A 11 4.52 -21.96 -10.74
CA GLU A 11 5.64 -22.84 -10.33
C GLU A 11 6.68 -22.97 -11.44
N ALA A 12 6.26 -23.19 -12.69
CA ALA A 12 7.17 -23.27 -13.84
C ALA A 12 7.90 -21.94 -14.13
N PHE A 13 7.29 -20.81 -13.77
CA PHE A 13 7.98 -19.51 -13.78
C PHE A 13 9.00 -19.44 -12.64
N LEU A 14 8.64 -19.82 -11.42
CA LEU A 14 9.52 -19.80 -10.25
C LEU A 14 10.74 -20.71 -10.43
N GLU A 15 10.57 -21.88 -11.06
CA GLU A 15 11.69 -22.77 -11.42
C GLU A 15 12.67 -22.11 -12.39
N GLN A 16 12.17 -21.38 -13.40
CA GLN A 16 13.03 -20.63 -14.31
C GLN A 16 13.69 -19.46 -13.59
N PHE A 17 12.91 -18.71 -12.81
CA PHE A 17 13.37 -17.57 -12.02
C PHE A 17 14.51 -17.95 -11.07
N ASP A 18 14.38 -19.07 -10.36
CA ASP A 18 15.42 -19.64 -9.48
C ASP A 18 16.75 -19.90 -10.20
N SER A 19 16.68 -20.37 -11.45
CA SER A 19 17.86 -20.63 -12.27
C SER A 19 18.57 -19.37 -12.77
N TRP A 20 17.90 -18.21 -12.70
CA TRP A 20 18.46 -16.92 -13.11
C TRP A 20 19.21 -16.21 -11.98
N LEU A 21 18.98 -16.62 -10.74
CA LEU A 21 19.57 -16.01 -9.55
C LEU A 21 20.92 -16.65 -9.22
N SER A 22 21.83 -15.83 -8.72
CA SER A 22 23.14 -16.27 -8.18
C SER A 22 23.22 -16.27 -6.65
N GLU A 23 22.23 -15.68 -5.98
CA GLU A 23 22.13 -15.54 -4.53
C GLU A 23 20.70 -15.84 -4.09
N SER A 24 20.55 -16.28 -2.84
CA SER A 24 19.23 -16.63 -2.31
C SER A 24 18.39 -15.38 -2.04
N VAL A 25 17.10 -15.44 -2.36
CA VAL A 25 16.14 -14.36 -2.17
C VAL A 25 14.81 -14.88 -1.62
N THR A 26 14.13 -14.03 -0.84
CA THR A 26 12.76 -14.28 -0.40
C THR A 26 11.80 -13.36 -1.16
N VAL A 27 10.85 -13.95 -1.87
CA VAL A 27 9.83 -13.20 -2.62
C VAL A 27 8.44 -13.46 -2.07
N TYR A 28 7.61 -12.43 -2.06
CA TYR A 28 6.18 -12.52 -1.75
C TYR A 28 5.39 -12.38 -3.04
N LEU A 29 4.61 -13.42 -3.36
CA LEU A 29 3.66 -13.38 -4.46
C LEU A 29 2.44 -12.60 -4.01
N LEU A 30 2.06 -11.60 -4.79
CA LEU A 30 0.94 -10.71 -4.49
C LEU A 30 -0.13 -10.75 -5.59
N GLY A 31 -1.11 -9.86 -5.45
CA GLY A 31 -2.07 -9.55 -6.51
C GLY A 31 -2.78 -10.76 -7.09
N GLY A 32 -2.86 -10.79 -8.43
CA GLY A 32 -3.56 -11.86 -9.15
C GLY A 32 -2.83 -13.21 -9.07
N SER A 33 -1.51 -13.18 -8.97
CA SER A 33 -0.67 -14.39 -8.90
C SER A 33 -0.94 -15.20 -7.63
N ALA A 34 -0.93 -14.54 -6.47
CA ALA A 34 -1.28 -15.15 -5.18
C ALA A 34 -2.70 -15.75 -5.20
N MET A 35 -3.68 -14.99 -5.70
CA MET A 35 -5.06 -15.45 -5.81
C MET A 35 -5.21 -16.67 -6.72
N THR A 36 -4.44 -16.73 -7.81
CA THR A 36 -4.47 -17.88 -8.73
C THR A 36 -3.93 -19.14 -8.07
N ILE A 37 -2.85 -19.02 -7.31
CA ILE A 37 -2.28 -20.13 -6.54
C ILE A 37 -3.26 -20.64 -5.48
N GLN A 38 -3.92 -19.72 -4.78
CA GLN A 38 -4.92 -20.05 -3.77
C GLN A 38 -6.24 -20.61 -4.37
N GLY A 39 -6.35 -20.72 -5.70
CA GLY A 39 -7.56 -21.18 -6.40
C GLY A 39 -8.72 -20.18 -6.33
N LEU A 40 -8.44 -18.91 -6.05
CA LEU A 40 -9.40 -17.81 -5.98
C LEU A 40 -9.64 -17.16 -7.35
N LYS A 41 -8.71 -17.34 -8.27
CA LYS A 41 -8.81 -16.91 -9.68
C LYS A 41 -8.34 -18.03 -10.59
N ASP A 42 -8.95 -18.10 -11.78
CA ASP A 42 -8.55 -19.07 -12.80
C ASP A 42 -7.22 -18.68 -13.47
N GLN A 43 -6.95 -17.38 -13.55
CA GLN A 43 -5.79 -16.84 -14.26
C GLN A 43 -5.35 -15.46 -13.79
N THR A 44 -4.08 -15.13 -14.06
CA THR A 44 -3.49 -13.79 -13.92
C THR A 44 -2.75 -13.36 -15.19
N GLU A 45 -2.64 -12.05 -15.40
CA GLU A 45 -2.01 -11.44 -16.57
C GLU A 45 -0.56 -11.02 -16.31
N ASP A 46 -0.24 -10.86 -15.03
CA ASP A 46 0.96 -10.30 -14.43
C ASP A 46 1.41 -11.17 -13.24
N ILE A 47 2.71 -11.17 -12.96
CA ILE A 47 3.29 -11.72 -11.73
C ILE A 47 3.72 -10.57 -10.85
N ASP A 48 3.10 -10.46 -9.68
CA ASP A 48 3.45 -9.47 -8.66
C ASP A 48 4.46 -10.08 -7.67
N LEU A 49 5.68 -9.54 -7.59
CA LEU A 49 6.74 -9.97 -6.67
C LEU A 49 7.16 -8.83 -5.76
N ALA A 50 7.00 -8.99 -4.45
CA ALA A 50 7.58 -8.08 -3.47
C ALA A 50 8.76 -8.70 -2.75
N LEU A 51 9.74 -7.87 -2.37
CA LEU A 51 10.93 -8.28 -1.64
C LEU A 51 11.05 -7.47 -0.36
N GLY A 52 11.33 -8.14 0.76
CA GLY A 52 11.49 -7.50 2.07
C GLY A 52 12.85 -6.82 2.25
N ILE A 53 13.80 -7.03 1.34
CA ILE A 53 15.19 -6.58 1.46
C ILE A 53 15.63 -5.89 0.18
N VAL A 54 16.20 -4.68 0.31
CA VAL A 54 16.66 -3.84 -0.82
C VAL A 54 17.67 -4.54 -1.72
N SER A 55 18.69 -5.17 -1.13
CA SER A 55 19.72 -5.87 -1.93
C SER A 55 19.17 -7.08 -2.69
N GLU A 56 18.14 -7.75 -2.16
CA GLU A 56 17.46 -8.83 -2.89
C GLU A 56 16.67 -8.24 -4.07
N PHE A 57 16.00 -7.10 -3.89
CA PHE A 57 15.29 -6.40 -4.97
C PHE A 57 16.23 -6.01 -6.10
N GLU A 58 17.38 -5.41 -5.77
CA GLU A 58 18.41 -5.04 -6.75
C GLU A 58 18.89 -6.28 -7.54
N HIS A 59 19.24 -7.35 -6.83
CA HIS A 59 19.69 -8.61 -7.42
C HIS A 59 18.63 -9.23 -8.36
N VAL A 60 17.36 -9.25 -7.93
CA VAL A 60 16.24 -9.74 -8.76
C VAL A 60 16.04 -8.87 -10.00
N CYS A 61 16.09 -7.54 -9.85
CA CYS A 61 15.96 -6.61 -10.96
C CYS A 61 17.07 -6.82 -12.01
N GLU A 62 18.32 -6.97 -11.58
CA GLU A 62 19.46 -7.26 -12.45
C GLU A 62 19.33 -8.62 -13.16
N ALA A 63 18.89 -9.65 -12.44
CA ALA A 63 18.65 -10.97 -12.99
C ALA A 63 17.57 -10.94 -14.09
N LEU A 64 16.43 -10.27 -13.83
CA LEU A 64 15.35 -10.13 -14.81
C LEU A 64 15.82 -9.36 -16.06
N GLN A 65 16.53 -8.24 -15.89
CA GLN A 65 17.07 -7.48 -17.02
C GLN A 65 18.07 -8.28 -17.84
N SER A 66 18.89 -9.11 -17.19
CA SER A 66 19.84 -10.01 -17.85
C SER A 66 19.15 -11.10 -18.69
N GLN A 67 17.90 -11.45 -18.36
CA GLN A 67 17.05 -12.35 -19.14
C GLN A 67 16.25 -11.64 -20.25
N GLY A 68 16.43 -10.33 -20.42
CA GLY A 68 15.82 -9.54 -21.49
C GLY A 68 14.51 -8.86 -21.12
N PHE A 69 14.13 -8.85 -19.83
CA PHE A 69 13.05 -7.98 -19.37
C PHE A 69 13.49 -6.52 -19.42
N THR A 70 12.60 -5.63 -19.84
CA THR A 70 12.84 -4.18 -19.86
C THR A 70 11.91 -3.49 -18.90
N ILE A 71 12.43 -2.56 -18.09
CA ILE A 71 11.61 -1.66 -17.27
C ILE A 71 10.78 -0.78 -18.20
N VAL A 72 9.47 -0.80 -18.04
CA VAL A 72 8.51 -0.02 -18.85
C VAL A 72 7.85 1.10 -18.06
N ASP A 73 7.80 0.98 -16.73
CA ASP A 73 7.30 2.02 -15.84
C ASP A 73 7.96 1.93 -14.45
N GLU A 74 8.00 3.05 -13.73
CA GLU A 74 8.50 3.14 -12.36
C GLU A 74 7.52 4.00 -11.51
N PRO A 75 6.39 3.42 -11.06
CA PRO A 75 5.31 4.19 -10.43
C PRO A 75 5.72 5.02 -9.21
N THR A 76 6.78 4.60 -8.51
CA THR A 76 7.25 5.31 -7.31
C THR A 76 8.40 6.29 -7.53
N ALA A 77 8.90 6.45 -8.77
CA ALA A 77 10.06 7.29 -9.07
C ALA A 77 9.89 8.77 -8.67
N ALA A 78 8.65 9.24 -8.57
CA ALA A 78 8.33 10.63 -8.19
C ALA A 78 8.10 10.83 -6.68
N PHE A 79 8.32 9.80 -5.86
CA PHE A 79 8.16 9.86 -4.40
C PHE A 79 9.51 9.68 -3.71
N GLU A 80 9.69 10.36 -2.59
CA GLU A 80 10.93 10.32 -1.81
C GLU A 80 10.74 9.44 -0.57
N GLY A 81 11.79 8.71 -0.18
CA GLY A 81 11.79 7.90 1.04
C GLY A 81 10.82 6.72 1.04
N VAL A 82 10.40 6.26 -0.14
CA VAL A 82 9.54 5.09 -0.33
C VAL A 82 10.28 3.97 -1.06
N GLY A 83 9.72 2.76 -0.97
CA GLY A 83 10.18 1.62 -1.74
C GLY A 83 10.02 1.80 -3.26
N THR A 84 11.01 1.36 -4.03
CA THR A 84 10.94 1.34 -5.50
C THR A 84 9.90 0.34 -5.98
N THR A 85 9.05 0.74 -6.92
CA THR A 85 8.16 -0.13 -7.69
C THR A 85 8.52 0.00 -9.15
N ILE A 86 8.75 -1.13 -9.82
CA ILE A 86 9.04 -1.16 -11.26
C ILE A 86 8.16 -2.18 -11.96
N GLU A 87 7.69 -1.81 -13.15
CA GLU A 87 6.99 -2.72 -14.05
C GLU A 87 7.98 -3.18 -15.13
N LEU A 88 8.21 -4.48 -15.22
CA LEU A 88 9.09 -5.08 -16.23
C LEU A 88 8.28 -5.86 -17.25
N ARG A 89 8.68 -5.77 -18.53
CA ARG A 89 8.05 -6.54 -19.61
C ARG A 89 9.08 -7.32 -20.41
N ASP A 90 8.79 -8.61 -20.64
CA ASP A 90 9.43 -9.39 -21.70
C ASP A 90 8.52 -9.29 -22.94
N ALA A 91 8.93 -8.49 -23.92
CA ALA A 91 8.15 -8.29 -25.14
C ALA A 91 8.06 -9.54 -26.03
N ALA A 92 9.07 -10.42 -25.97
CA ALA A 92 9.11 -11.64 -26.79
C ALA A 92 8.16 -12.70 -26.24
N ARG A 93 8.10 -12.84 -24.92
CA ARG A 93 7.19 -13.79 -24.24
C ARG A 93 5.84 -13.18 -23.89
N GLY A 94 5.70 -11.85 -23.97
CA GLY A 94 4.49 -11.13 -23.60
C GLY A 94 4.18 -11.18 -22.09
N PHE A 95 5.21 -11.33 -21.25
CA PHE A 95 5.10 -11.38 -19.79
C PHE A 95 5.27 -10.00 -19.17
N GLN A 96 4.56 -9.74 -18.08
CA GLN A 96 4.75 -8.59 -17.21
C GLN A 96 5.04 -9.07 -15.78
N ILE A 97 6.00 -8.43 -15.15
CA ILE A 97 6.34 -8.60 -13.74
C ILE A 97 6.27 -7.23 -13.08
N ASP A 98 5.47 -7.13 -12.02
CA ASP A 98 5.45 -5.95 -11.16
C ASP A 98 6.33 -6.27 -9.94
N LEU A 99 7.42 -5.53 -9.77
CA LEU A 99 8.43 -5.77 -8.74
C LEU A 99 8.38 -4.65 -7.71
N PHE A 100 8.27 -5.02 -6.43
CA PHE A 100 8.14 -4.08 -5.31
C PHE A 100 9.28 -4.25 -4.30
N GLU A 101 9.97 -3.16 -3.98
CA GLU A 101 11.01 -3.07 -2.96
C GLU A 101 10.38 -2.67 -1.63
N GLN A 102 10.24 -3.60 -0.68
CA GLN A 102 9.79 -3.41 0.71
C GLN A 102 8.41 -2.79 0.93
N GLN A 103 7.90 -2.00 -0.01
CA GLN A 103 6.69 -1.20 0.08
C GLN A 103 5.92 -1.30 -1.23
N ILE A 104 4.62 -1.55 -1.12
CA ILE A 104 3.73 -1.76 -2.25
C ILE A 104 3.25 -0.40 -2.75
N VAL A 105 3.76 0.02 -3.91
CA VAL A 105 3.44 1.28 -4.61
C VAL A 105 3.61 2.52 -3.69
N GLY A 106 4.61 2.50 -2.83
CA GLY A 106 4.89 3.60 -1.90
C GLY A 106 3.83 3.81 -0.82
N LYS A 107 3.06 2.77 -0.47
CA LYS A 107 1.90 2.88 0.44
C LYS A 107 1.95 1.95 1.65
N VAL A 108 2.06 0.64 1.44
CA VAL A 108 2.02 -0.38 2.51
C VAL A 108 3.33 -1.13 2.55
N TRP A 109 3.91 -1.28 3.73
CA TRP A 109 5.16 -2.00 3.94
C TRP A 109 4.92 -3.51 4.04
N ILE A 110 5.87 -4.30 3.54
CA ILE A 110 6.01 -5.71 3.87
C ILE A 110 6.71 -5.80 5.22
N THR A 111 5.92 -5.96 6.28
CA THR A 111 6.40 -5.95 7.67
C THR A 111 6.83 -7.34 8.13
N ASP A 112 7.61 -7.41 9.21
CA ASP A 112 7.95 -8.67 9.87
C ASP A 112 6.69 -9.44 10.30
N SER A 113 5.64 -8.73 10.73
CA SER A 113 4.37 -9.36 11.11
C SER A 113 3.63 -9.97 9.92
N MET A 114 3.71 -9.35 8.74
CA MET A 114 3.21 -9.95 7.50
C MET A 114 4.03 -11.18 7.09
N HIS A 115 5.37 -11.13 7.25
CA HIS A 115 6.24 -12.28 7.02
C HIS A 115 5.90 -13.45 7.93
N ASP A 116 5.74 -13.22 9.24
CA ASP A 116 5.43 -14.25 10.24
C ASP A 116 4.12 -15.00 9.95
N ARG A 117 3.17 -14.34 9.27
CA ARG A 117 1.88 -14.92 8.86
C ARG A 117 1.90 -15.53 7.46
N ALA A 118 2.94 -15.29 6.67
CA ALA A 118 3.02 -15.76 5.30
C ALA A 118 3.23 -17.27 5.25
N ALA A 119 2.67 -17.90 4.22
CA ALA A 119 2.84 -19.33 3.95
C ALA A 119 3.84 -19.54 2.83
N GLU A 120 4.82 -20.43 3.05
CA GLU A 120 5.70 -20.90 1.98
C GLU A 120 4.86 -21.62 0.92
N PHE A 121 4.96 -21.16 -0.32
CA PHE A 121 4.31 -21.77 -1.46
C PHE A 121 5.28 -22.64 -2.25
N TRP A 122 6.51 -22.15 -2.45
CA TRP A 122 7.49 -22.79 -3.31
C TRP A 122 8.91 -22.49 -2.83
N ALA A 123 9.81 -23.46 -2.94
CA ALA A 123 11.21 -23.32 -2.56
C ALA A 123 12.13 -23.98 -3.60
N GLY A 124 13.13 -23.22 -4.05
CA GLY A 124 14.16 -23.62 -4.99
C GLY A 124 15.55 -23.62 -4.36
N THR A 125 16.57 -23.48 -5.21
CA THR A 125 17.96 -23.37 -4.73
C THR A 125 18.28 -21.97 -4.23
N HIS A 126 17.74 -20.95 -4.91
CA HIS A 126 17.98 -19.54 -4.66
C HIS A 126 16.69 -18.80 -4.28
N ALA A 127 15.55 -19.04 -4.93
CA ALA A 127 14.31 -18.37 -4.58
C ALA A 127 13.48 -19.19 -3.58
N THR A 128 12.92 -18.50 -2.58
CA THR A 128 11.81 -19.02 -1.78
C THR A 128 10.63 -18.07 -1.93
N ALA A 129 9.49 -18.58 -2.36
CA ALA A 129 8.29 -17.81 -2.61
C ALA A 129 7.23 -18.05 -1.53
N TYR A 130 6.74 -16.96 -0.96
CA TYR A 130 5.69 -16.94 0.05
C TYR A 130 4.42 -16.29 -0.48
N ILE A 131 3.29 -16.64 0.12
CA ILE A 131 2.01 -15.97 -0.08
C ILE A 131 1.60 -15.36 1.25
N LEU A 132 1.24 -14.08 1.24
CA LEU A 132 0.76 -13.39 2.43
C LEU A 132 -0.57 -13.96 2.91
N SER A 133 -0.90 -13.72 4.19
CA SER A 133 -2.18 -14.13 4.76
C SER A 133 -3.37 -13.50 4.03
N ASP A 134 -4.56 -14.09 4.18
CA ASP A 134 -5.78 -13.56 3.57
C ASP A 134 -6.09 -12.13 4.09
N GLU A 135 -5.78 -11.85 5.35
CA GLU A 135 -5.90 -10.53 5.99
C GLU A 135 -4.98 -9.49 5.33
N ASP A 136 -3.73 -9.86 5.09
CA ASP A 136 -2.72 -9.00 4.47
C ASP A 136 -3.05 -8.74 2.99
N MET A 137 -3.49 -9.78 2.28
CA MET A 137 -3.96 -9.66 0.90
C MET A 137 -5.22 -8.77 0.81
N PHE A 138 -6.15 -8.87 1.76
CA PHE A 138 -7.29 -7.97 1.84
C PHE A 138 -6.85 -6.51 2.03
N LEU A 139 -5.88 -6.24 2.91
CA LEU A 139 -5.34 -4.90 3.15
C LEU A 139 -4.71 -4.31 1.88
N LEU A 140 -3.84 -5.08 1.20
CA LEU A 140 -3.20 -4.63 -0.04
C LEU A 140 -4.24 -4.31 -1.13
N LYS A 141 -5.28 -5.15 -1.26
CA LYS A 141 -6.38 -4.93 -2.22
C LYS A 141 -7.24 -3.73 -1.86
N ALA A 142 -7.44 -3.43 -0.57
CA ALA A 142 -8.14 -2.23 -0.12
C ALA A 142 -7.40 -0.97 -0.58
N VAL A 143 -6.08 -0.95 -0.41
CA VAL A 143 -5.25 0.20 -0.76
C VAL A 143 -5.23 0.46 -2.26
N SER A 144 -5.13 -0.58 -3.09
CA SER A 144 -5.16 -0.45 -4.54
C SER A 144 -6.56 -0.17 -5.09
N GLY A 145 -7.58 -0.85 -4.57
CA GLY A 145 -8.97 -0.77 -5.04
C GLY A 145 -9.69 0.52 -4.67
N GLY A 146 -9.34 1.12 -3.53
CA GLY A 146 -9.87 2.40 -3.09
C GLY A 146 -9.12 3.62 -3.61
N ASP A 147 -7.94 3.43 -4.22
CA ASP A 147 -7.27 4.49 -4.96
C ASP A 147 -8.04 4.76 -6.27
N LEU A 148 -8.78 5.86 -6.28
CA LEU A 148 -9.62 6.23 -7.42
C LEU A 148 -8.80 6.57 -8.68
N ALA A 149 -7.54 6.98 -8.52
CA ALA A 149 -6.65 7.32 -9.63
C ALA A 149 -6.00 6.08 -10.26
N SER A 150 -5.87 4.98 -9.52
CA SER A 150 -5.23 3.75 -10.00
C SER A 150 -6.04 3.01 -11.09
N GLY A 151 -7.36 3.25 -11.15
CA GLY A 151 -8.27 2.49 -12.02
C GLY A 151 -8.48 1.03 -11.59
N ARG A 152 -7.88 0.58 -10.48
CA ARG A 152 -7.92 -0.82 -10.00
C ARG A 152 -9.18 -1.16 -9.21
N ARG A 153 -10.34 -0.58 -9.53
CA ARG A 153 -11.63 -0.88 -8.86
C ARG A 153 -12.00 -2.36 -8.84
N ARG A 154 -11.45 -3.16 -9.75
CA ARG A 154 -11.58 -4.63 -9.74
C ARG A 154 -11.06 -5.28 -8.46
N ASP A 155 -10.09 -4.66 -7.77
CA ASP A 155 -9.54 -5.17 -6.51
C ASP A 155 -10.59 -5.14 -5.37
N ILE A 156 -11.66 -4.33 -5.49
CA ILE A 156 -12.81 -4.38 -4.55
C ILE A 156 -13.54 -5.72 -4.64
N GLU A 157 -13.62 -6.35 -5.83
CA GLU A 157 -14.21 -7.68 -5.96
C GLU A 157 -13.29 -8.75 -5.36
N ASP A 158 -11.97 -8.60 -5.52
CA ASP A 158 -10.98 -9.49 -4.88
C ASP A 158 -11.11 -9.42 -3.34
N MET A 159 -11.32 -8.23 -2.77
CA MET A 159 -11.59 -8.09 -1.34
C MET A 159 -12.84 -8.85 -0.88
N ARG A 160 -13.88 -8.95 -1.71
CA ARG A 160 -15.09 -9.73 -1.37
C ARG A 160 -14.77 -11.21 -1.24
N ILE A 161 -13.93 -11.73 -2.13
CA ILE A 161 -13.50 -13.12 -2.11
C ILE A 161 -12.77 -13.40 -0.78
N TYR A 162 -11.83 -12.55 -0.39
CA TYR A 162 -11.13 -12.68 0.89
C TYR A 162 -12.06 -12.55 2.09
N ALA A 163 -12.96 -11.55 2.11
CA ALA A 163 -13.92 -11.39 3.20
C ALA A 163 -14.83 -12.62 3.41
N GLN A 164 -15.21 -13.32 2.33
CA GLN A 164 -16.02 -14.54 2.40
C GLN A 164 -15.28 -15.75 2.97
N ARG A 165 -13.95 -15.72 3.03
CA ARG A 165 -13.11 -16.78 3.59
C ARG A 165 -13.00 -16.73 5.12
N GLY A 166 -13.52 -15.66 5.73
CA GLY A 166 -13.57 -15.50 7.19
C GLY A 166 -12.28 -14.90 7.74
N LEU A 167 -12.11 -13.60 7.52
CA LEU A 167 -10.93 -12.84 7.96
C LEU A 167 -10.96 -12.55 9.45
N ASP A 168 -9.78 -12.54 10.07
CA ASP A 168 -9.56 -11.89 11.35
C ASP A 168 -9.33 -10.38 11.14
N TYR A 169 -10.39 -9.60 11.30
CA TYR A 169 -10.35 -8.15 11.11
C TYR A 169 -9.49 -7.42 12.13
N ASP A 170 -9.22 -8.00 13.31
CA ASP A 170 -8.37 -7.37 14.32
C ASP A 170 -6.90 -7.41 13.89
N VAL A 171 -6.48 -8.43 13.13
CA VAL A 171 -5.15 -8.50 12.50
C VAL A 171 -4.98 -7.35 11.50
N ILE A 172 -5.98 -7.11 10.64
CA ILE A 172 -5.95 -6.02 9.65
C ILE A 172 -5.85 -4.65 10.34
N LEU A 173 -6.64 -4.43 11.40
CA LEU A 173 -6.59 -3.19 12.17
C LEU A 173 -5.24 -2.99 12.85
N SER A 174 -4.69 -4.06 13.44
CA SER A 174 -3.38 -4.02 14.09
C SER A 174 -2.26 -3.72 13.09
N GLU A 175 -2.33 -4.28 11.88
CA GLU A 175 -1.36 -4.02 10.82
C GLU A 175 -1.44 -2.55 10.35
N ILE A 176 -2.65 -2.01 10.15
CA ILE A 176 -2.83 -0.59 9.85
C ILE A 176 -2.25 0.30 10.96
N GLU A 177 -2.45 -0.04 12.23
CA GLU A 177 -1.88 0.73 13.35
C GLU A 177 -0.35 0.66 13.40
N ASN A 178 0.22 -0.52 13.23
CA ASN A 178 1.67 -0.75 13.28
C ASN A 178 2.43 -0.06 12.15
N GLN A 179 1.80 0.12 11.00
CA GLN A 179 2.40 0.78 9.85
C GLN A 179 2.26 2.31 9.86
N ARG A 180 1.60 2.91 10.87
CA ARG A 180 1.41 4.36 10.94
C ARG A 180 2.58 5.06 11.65
N PRO A 181 3.11 6.18 11.10
CA PRO A 181 2.73 6.77 9.82
C PRO A 181 3.23 5.92 8.63
N PHE A 182 2.42 5.84 7.56
CA PHE A 182 2.77 5.02 6.38
C PHE A 182 3.97 5.59 5.63
N ASN A 183 4.01 6.93 5.53
CA ASN A 183 5.08 7.71 4.92
C ASN A 183 5.34 8.97 5.75
N THR A 184 6.36 9.73 5.36
CA THR A 184 6.72 11.02 5.95
C THR A 184 7.08 12.03 4.86
N GLY A 185 7.31 13.28 5.25
CA GLY A 185 7.82 14.35 4.40
C GLY A 185 6.95 14.67 3.19
N SER A 186 7.61 14.97 2.08
CA SER A 186 6.99 15.35 0.81
C SER A 186 6.02 14.29 0.27
N THR A 187 6.35 13.01 0.42
CA THR A 187 5.51 11.87 0.02
C THR A 187 4.19 11.84 0.79
N GLU A 188 4.24 11.89 2.12
CA GLU A 188 3.03 11.90 2.96
C GLU A 188 2.14 13.09 2.60
N ALA A 189 2.74 14.28 2.51
CA ALA A 189 2.03 15.51 2.18
C ALA A 189 1.34 15.41 0.80
N ARG A 190 2.03 14.85 -0.19
CA ARG A 190 1.50 14.63 -1.54
C ARG A 190 0.34 13.63 -1.53
N GLN A 191 0.50 12.49 -0.87
CA GLN A 191 -0.54 11.47 -0.79
C GLN A 191 -1.80 11.97 -0.07
N ILE A 192 -1.63 12.84 0.93
CA ILE A 192 -2.75 13.52 1.57
C ILE A 192 -3.49 14.41 0.58
N ARG A 193 -2.78 15.32 -0.11
CA ARG A 193 -3.37 16.25 -1.09
C ARG A 193 -4.09 15.53 -2.23
N ASP A 194 -3.44 14.50 -2.77
CA ASP A 194 -3.95 13.72 -3.90
C ASP A 194 -5.07 12.75 -3.50
N ARG A 195 -5.36 12.63 -2.19
CA ARG A 195 -6.29 11.65 -1.62
C ARG A 195 -5.94 10.22 -2.06
N SER A 196 -4.64 9.92 -2.09
CA SER A 196 -4.10 8.60 -2.41
C SER A 196 -3.49 7.91 -1.17
N HIS A 197 -3.49 8.59 -0.02
CA HIS A 197 -3.02 8.10 1.28
C HIS A 197 -3.74 6.80 1.71
N PRO A 198 -3.03 5.82 2.32
CA PRO A 198 -3.59 4.51 2.63
C PRO A 198 -4.88 4.53 3.47
N LEU A 199 -4.97 5.40 4.49
CA LEU A 199 -6.18 5.46 5.34
C LEU A 199 -7.43 5.87 4.56
N PHE A 200 -7.28 6.75 3.58
CA PHE A 200 -8.39 7.17 2.73
C PHE A 200 -8.77 6.08 1.74
N THR A 201 -7.79 5.47 1.08
CA THR A 201 -8.07 4.43 0.08
C THR A 201 -8.66 3.18 0.72
N ILE A 202 -8.17 2.77 1.90
CA ILE A 202 -8.74 1.65 2.66
C ILE A 202 -10.21 1.93 3.00
N GLU A 203 -10.55 3.13 3.50
CA GLU A 203 -11.94 3.47 3.83
C GLU A 203 -12.84 3.49 2.59
N MET A 204 -12.37 4.07 1.49
CA MET A 204 -13.10 4.07 0.21
C MET A 204 -13.39 2.65 -0.29
N ALA A 205 -12.44 1.74 -0.14
CA ALA A 205 -12.62 0.34 -0.53
C ALA A 205 -13.57 -0.40 0.42
N VAL A 206 -13.38 -0.25 1.73
CA VAL A 206 -14.20 -0.89 2.78
C VAL A 206 -15.65 -0.43 2.73
N THR A 207 -15.91 0.86 2.49
CA THR A 207 -17.28 1.41 2.36
C THR A 207 -17.99 0.96 1.08
N SER A 208 -17.23 0.52 0.08
CA SER A 208 -17.75 -0.10 -1.15
C SER A 208 -18.20 -1.56 -0.97
N LEU A 209 -17.90 -2.15 0.20
CA LEU A 209 -18.30 -3.50 0.57
C LEU A 209 -19.48 -3.50 1.54
N SER A 210 -20.34 -4.50 1.39
CA SER A 210 -21.42 -4.78 2.33
C SER A 210 -21.12 -6.04 3.14
N GLY A 211 -21.73 -6.17 4.31
CA GLY A 211 -21.62 -7.38 5.15
C GLY A 211 -20.36 -7.46 6.02
N LEU A 212 -19.48 -6.46 5.98
CA LEU A 212 -18.34 -6.37 6.90
C LEU A 212 -18.79 -6.08 8.34
N PRO A 213 -18.06 -6.56 9.37
CA PRO A 213 -18.41 -6.30 10.76
C PRO A 213 -18.41 -4.82 11.10
N ARG A 214 -19.42 -4.37 11.86
CA ARG A 214 -19.56 -2.96 12.25
C ARG A 214 -18.37 -2.45 13.08
N THR A 215 -17.81 -3.30 13.93
CA THR A 215 -16.63 -2.95 14.75
C THR A 215 -15.45 -2.61 13.85
N PHE A 216 -15.19 -3.43 12.83
CA PHE A 216 -14.15 -3.19 11.83
C PHE A 216 -14.41 -1.90 11.04
N THR A 217 -15.59 -1.74 10.44
CA THR A 217 -15.89 -0.56 9.61
C THR A 217 -15.89 0.73 10.41
N THR A 218 -16.29 0.70 11.68
CA THR A 218 -16.23 1.86 12.59
C THR A 218 -14.78 2.25 12.88
N ARG A 219 -13.87 1.27 13.08
CA ARG A 219 -12.46 1.56 13.32
C ARG A 219 -11.77 2.11 12.07
N ILE A 220 -12.07 1.56 10.90
CA ILE A 220 -11.60 2.12 9.61
C ILE A 220 -12.08 3.56 9.42
N ALA A 221 -13.37 3.84 9.69
CA ALA A 221 -13.90 5.20 9.60
C ALA A 221 -13.22 6.18 10.58
N ALA A 222 -12.82 5.71 11.77
CA ALA A 222 -12.05 6.52 12.72
C ALA A 222 -10.67 6.87 12.14
N PHE A 223 -9.94 5.92 11.54
CA PHE A 223 -8.67 6.22 10.87
C PHE A 223 -8.83 7.18 9.69
N ALA A 224 -9.90 7.02 8.90
CA ALA A 224 -10.19 7.96 7.81
C ALA A 224 -10.54 9.36 8.33
N THR A 225 -11.20 9.47 9.49
CA THR A 225 -11.44 10.77 10.13
C THR A 225 -10.11 11.44 10.49
N GLU A 226 -9.13 10.70 11.04
CA GLU A 226 -7.79 11.25 11.31
C GLU A 226 -7.15 11.80 10.03
N PHE A 227 -7.27 11.07 8.92
CA PHE A 227 -6.84 11.54 7.60
C PHE A 227 -7.60 12.80 7.14
N GLU A 228 -8.93 12.85 7.28
CA GLU A 228 -9.75 13.99 6.86
C GLU A 228 -9.38 15.28 7.63
N VAL A 229 -9.05 15.14 8.90
CA VAL A 229 -8.55 16.24 9.74
C VAL A 229 -7.20 16.73 9.20
N GLU A 230 -6.23 15.83 8.97
CA GLU A 230 -4.92 16.17 8.41
C GLU A 230 -5.02 16.79 7.01
N TYR A 231 -5.88 16.24 6.16
CA TYR A 231 -6.21 16.80 4.84
C TYR A 231 -6.72 18.23 4.93
N THR A 232 -7.60 18.50 5.89
CA THR A 232 -8.20 19.83 6.06
C THR A 232 -7.22 20.82 6.67
N VAL A 233 -6.37 20.38 7.61
CA VAL A 233 -5.25 21.18 8.15
C VAL A 233 -4.30 21.57 7.02
N LEU A 234 -3.86 20.59 6.21
CA LEU A 234 -2.92 20.85 5.12
C LEU A 234 -3.53 21.80 4.08
N GLY A 235 -4.80 21.62 3.72
CA GLY A 235 -5.51 22.55 2.84
C GLY A 235 -5.64 23.96 3.41
N ALA A 236 -5.76 24.11 4.74
CA ALA A 236 -5.76 25.43 5.39
C ALA A 236 -4.41 26.14 5.25
N VAL A 237 -3.32 25.39 5.46
CA VAL A 237 -1.94 25.89 5.34
C VAL A 237 -1.60 26.22 3.89
N ASP A 238 -1.98 25.36 2.94
CA ASP A 238 -1.79 25.59 1.51
C ASP A 238 -2.52 26.86 1.02
N ASP A 239 -3.66 27.20 1.63
CA ASP A 239 -4.40 28.44 1.37
C ASP A 239 -3.83 29.67 2.10
N GLY A 240 -2.69 29.52 2.80
CA GLY A 240 -1.96 30.60 3.47
C GLY A 240 -2.32 30.82 4.94
N SER A 241 -3.12 29.93 5.56
CA SER A 241 -3.40 30.02 7.00
C SER A 241 -2.18 29.53 7.78
N SER A 242 -1.61 30.40 8.61
CA SER A 242 -0.52 30.03 9.53
C SER A 242 -0.93 30.09 10.99
N ASP A 243 -2.08 30.70 11.29
CA ASP A 243 -2.61 30.82 12.64
C ASP A 243 -3.36 29.53 13.06
N THR A 244 -3.00 28.98 14.21
CA THR A 244 -3.53 27.70 14.69
C THR A 244 -5.04 27.76 14.95
N GLU A 245 -5.56 28.89 15.45
CA GLU A 245 -6.99 29.05 15.72
C GLU A 245 -7.80 29.14 14.42
N ALA A 246 -7.32 29.88 13.43
CA ALA A 246 -7.94 29.91 12.10
C ALA A 246 -7.98 28.52 11.44
N ILE A 247 -6.91 27.74 11.59
CA ILE A 247 -6.87 26.34 11.11
C ILE A 247 -7.92 25.50 11.86
N ARG A 248 -8.01 25.62 13.19
CA ARG A 248 -8.99 24.92 14.03
C ARG A 248 -10.42 25.20 13.59
N GLU A 249 -10.80 26.48 13.46
CA GLU A 249 -12.13 26.88 13.01
C GLU A 249 -12.46 26.27 11.63
N ARG A 250 -11.50 26.29 10.70
CA ARG A 250 -11.69 25.73 9.37
C ARG A 250 -11.89 24.21 9.42
N VAL A 251 -11.12 23.50 10.22
CA VAL A 251 -11.22 22.03 10.34
C VAL A 251 -12.56 21.64 10.93
N LEU A 252 -12.95 22.24 12.05
CA LEU A 252 -14.24 21.96 12.71
C LEU A 252 -15.44 22.27 11.81
N ALA A 253 -15.34 23.30 10.96
CA ALA A 253 -16.39 23.63 10.01
C ALA A 253 -16.53 22.66 8.82
N ASN A 254 -15.49 21.88 8.49
CA ASN A 254 -15.44 21.05 7.28
C ASN A 254 -15.43 19.54 7.55
N VAL A 255 -14.91 19.09 8.70
CA VAL A 255 -14.87 17.67 9.06
C VAL A 255 -16.12 17.28 9.84
N ARG A 256 -17.06 16.60 9.16
CA ARG A 256 -18.40 16.29 9.70
C ARG A 256 -18.39 15.42 10.95
N ALA A 257 -17.35 14.62 11.13
CA ALA A 257 -17.22 13.73 12.28
C ALA A 257 -16.85 14.46 13.57
N LEU A 258 -16.38 15.72 13.48
CA LEU A 258 -16.01 16.52 14.63
C LEU A 258 -17.14 17.44 15.08
N SER A 259 -17.23 17.68 16.39
CA SER A 259 -18.04 18.75 17.00
C SER A 259 -17.20 19.98 17.34
N ASP A 260 -17.86 21.14 17.49
CA ASP A 260 -17.22 22.45 17.71
C ASP A 260 -16.29 22.52 18.94
N ASP A 261 -16.43 21.60 19.90
CA ASP A 261 -15.62 21.51 21.11
C ASP A 261 -14.38 20.61 20.98
N GLN A 262 -14.20 19.91 19.85
CA GLN A 262 -13.08 18.99 19.60
C GLN A 262 -11.86 19.68 18.98
N GLY A 263 -11.52 20.85 19.51
CA GLY A 263 -10.35 21.59 19.05
C GLY A 263 -9.06 20.78 19.24
N ASP A 264 -8.93 20.07 20.35
CA ASP A 264 -7.79 19.22 20.71
C ASP A 264 -7.43 18.20 19.63
N VAL A 265 -8.42 17.61 18.96
CA VAL A 265 -8.21 16.67 17.83
C VAL A 265 -7.47 17.34 16.67
N VAL A 266 -7.72 18.64 16.44
CA VAL A 266 -7.03 19.41 15.40
C VAL A 266 -5.58 19.69 15.80
N ASP A 267 -5.34 20.04 17.07
CA ASP A 267 -3.99 20.26 17.58
C ASP A 267 -3.15 18.98 17.48
N GLU A 268 -3.73 17.83 17.85
CA GLU A 268 -3.09 16.53 17.69
C GLU A 268 -2.78 16.20 16.23
N ALA A 269 -3.64 16.59 15.29
CA ALA A 269 -3.39 16.40 13.86
C ALA A 269 -2.25 17.28 13.35
N ILE A 270 -2.16 18.53 13.81
CA ILE A 270 -1.02 19.41 13.53
C ILE A 270 0.26 18.78 14.08
N ASP A 271 0.25 18.30 15.32
CA ASP A 271 1.41 17.68 15.95
C ASP A 271 1.82 16.38 15.23
N ARG A 272 0.87 15.58 14.74
CA ARG A 272 1.16 14.41 13.87
C ARG A 272 1.80 14.84 12.56
N LEU A 273 1.27 15.85 11.87
CA LEU A 273 1.86 16.35 10.62
C LEU A 273 3.26 16.93 10.83
N ILE A 274 3.55 17.53 11.99
CA ILE A 274 4.90 17.94 12.36
C ILE A 274 5.80 16.72 12.60
N ALA A 275 5.32 15.72 13.33
CA ALA A 275 6.08 14.50 13.59
C ALA A 275 6.37 13.68 12.33
N LYS A 276 5.55 13.85 11.29
CA LYS A 276 5.74 13.26 9.95
C LYS A 276 6.61 14.13 9.04
N ASP A 277 7.24 15.20 9.53
CA ASP A 277 8.02 16.16 8.73
C ASP A 277 7.23 16.80 7.56
N VAL A 278 5.90 16.91 7.68
CA VAL A 278 5.04 17.58 6.68
C VAL A 278 4.88 19.08 7.01
N LEU A 279 4.77 19.40 8.29
CA LEU A 279 4.62 20.76 8.80
C LEU A 279 5.74 21.10 9.78
N LYS A 280 5.96 22.38 10.00
CA LYS A 280 6.81 22.93 11.05
C LYS A 280 6.07 24.00 11.83
N ARG A 281 6.36 24.09 13.14
CA ARG A 281 5.84 25.12 14.04
C ARG A 281 6.94 26.14 14.36
N ASP A 282 6.67 27.42 14.12
CA ASP A 282 7.51 28.55 14.53
C ASP A 282 6.69 29.48 15.44
N GLY A 283 6.92 29.36 16.75
CA GLY A 283 6.06 30.01 17.75
C GLY A 283 4.62 29.49 17.69
N GLU A 284 3.67 30.38 17.43
CA GLU A 284 2.24 30.06 17.26
C GLU A 284 1.85 29.80 15.79
N SER A 285 2.82 29.96 14.87
CA SER A 285 2.59 29.84 13.43
C SER A 285 2.95 28.46 12.89
N ILE A 286 2.13 27.96 11.96
CA ILE A 286 2.29 26.68 11.27
C ILE A 286 2.63 26.92 9.79
N HIS A 287 3.61 26.17 9.29
CA HIS A 287 4.09 26.27 7.90
C HIS A 287 4.37 24.88 7.33
N LEU A 288 4.43 24.76 6.00
CA LEU A 288 4.97 23.57 5.35
C LEU A 288 6.44 23.38 5.72
N ASP A 289 6.85 22.13 5.94
CA ASP A 289 8.27 21.82 5.92
C ASP A 289 8.73 21.72 4.46
N GLU A 290 9.81 22.44 4.12
CA GLU A 290 10.34 22.55 2.75
C GLU A 290 11.61 21.69 2.57
N ARG A 291 11.81 20.72 3.47
CA ARG A 291 12.97 19.83 3.49
C ARG A 291 12.82 18.66 2.55
#